data_AF-A0A7V2YW36-F1
#
_entry.id   AF-A0A7V2YW36-F1
#
_cell.length_a   1.000
_cell.length_b   1.000
_cell.length_c   1.000
_cell.angle_alpha   90.00
_cell.angle_beta   90.00
_cell.angle_gamma   90.00
#
_symmetry.space_group_name_H-M   'P 1'
#
loop_
_entity.id
_entity.type
_entity.pdbx_description
1 polymer ?
#
loop_
_entity_poly.entity_id
_entity_poly.type
_entity_poly.pdbx_seq_one_letter_code
_entity_poly.pdbx_strand_id
1 'polypeptide(L)'
;MKRNIRTAIIAIVAIIVAAVAFATGLLDWKKVQWRAERAVNAVQSEFDRAGSKPVRPAHNRAAAQKCRENLALIEGAKRRVADEKRIPGGGGVSWEEIGAELKKRGIKSIPRCPSGGTYTLMPTGMNVKCSVGANNTPSREDDHIYLD
;
A
#
# COMPACT_ATOMS: atom_id res chain seq x y z
N MET A 1 50.64 -10.85 16.41
CA MET A 1 50.79 -11.26 14.98
C MET A 1 50.36 -12.69 14.66
N LYS A 2 50.57 -13.71 15.50
CA LYS A 2 50.24 -15.14 15.18
C LYS A 2 48.73 -15.48 15.05
N ARG A 3 47.81 -14.67 15.60
CA ARG A 3 46.36 -14.94 15.57
C ARG A 3 45.72 -14.70 14.19
N ASN A 4 46.22 -13.73 13.42
CA ASN A 4 45.66 -13.34 12.12
C ASN A 4 46.02 -14.33 11.00
N ILE A 5 47.14 -15.05 11.16
CA ILE A 5 47.58 -16.06 10.19
C ILE A 5 46.71 -17.32 10.30
N ARG A 6 46.32 -17.72 11.51
CA ARG A 6 45.45 -18.89 11.72
C ARG A 6 44.05 -18.67 11.15
N THR A 7 43.47 -17.49 11.34
CA THR A 7 42.16 -17.15 10.76
C THR A 7 42.23 -17.05 9.23
N ALA A 8 43.30 -16.49 8.68
CA ALA A 8 43.51 -16.46 7.23
C ALA A 8 43.62 -17.88 6.62
N ILE A 9 44.37 -18.78 7.26
CA ILE A 9 44.50 -20.17 6.80
C ILE A 9 43.16 -20.89 6.86
N ILE A 10 42.39 -20.74 7.95
CA ILE A 10 41.07 -21.38 8.07
C ILE A 10 40.12 -20.87 6.98
N ALA A 11 40.11 -19.56 6.70
CA ALA A 11 39.29 -18.99 5.64
C ALA A 11 39.68 -19.53 4.26
N ILE A 12 40.97 -19.63 3.96
CA ILE A 12 41.47 -20.17 2.69
C ILE A 12 41.09 -21.65 2.53
N VAL A 13 41.27 -22.45 3.57
CA VAL A 13 40.89 -23.87 3.55
C VAL A 13 39.38 -24.03 3.32
N ALA A 14 38.55 -23.22 3.98
CA ALA A 14 37.10 -23.26 3.78
C ALA A 14 36.71 -22.92 2.32
N ILE A 15 37.36 -21.93 1.71
CA ILE A 15 37.14 -21.56 0.30
C ILE A 15 37.55 -22.71 -0.64
N ILE A 16 38.69 -23.33 -0.41
CA ILE A 16 39.19 -24.45 -1.22
C ILE A 16 38.24 -25.66 -1.10
N VAL A 17 37.80 -26.00 0.11
CA VAL A 17 36.86 -27.11 0.34
C VAL A 17 35.53 -26.84 -0.38
N ALA A 18 35.02 -25.62 -0.33
CA ALA A 18 33.82 -25.24 -1.07
C ALA A 18 34.04 -25.40 -2.59
N ALA A 19 35.15 -24.88 -3.13
CA ALA A 19 35.47 -24.99 -4.55
C ALA A 19 35.62 -26.44 -5.03
N VAL A 20 36.24 -27.31 -4.23
CA VAL A 20 36.36 -28.75 -4.52
C VAL A 20 34.98 -29.44 -4.46
N ALA A 21 34.13 -29.10 -3.50
CA ALA A 21 32.77 -29.63 -3.41
C ALA A 21 31.89 -29.21 -4.62
N PHE A 22 32.13 -28.02 -5.17
CA PHE A 22 31.51 -27.57 -6.43
C PHE A 22 32.09 -28.29 -7.66
N ALA A 23 33.41 -28.44 -7.76
CA ALA A 23 34.07 -29.05 -8.91
C ALA A 23 33.82 -30.57 -9.02
N THR A 24 33.64 -31.26 -7.89
CA THR A 24 33.40 -32.71 -7.82
C THR A 24 31.92 -33.09 -7.94
N GLY A 25 31.01 -32.12 -8.10
CA GLY A 25 29.57 -32.38 -8.25
C GLY A 25 28.85 -32.82 -6.98
N LEU A 26 29.52 -32.78 -5.82
CA LEU A 26 28.92 -33.00 -4.49
C LEU A 26 27.86 -31.92 -4.17
N LEU A 27 28.04 -30.71 -4.69
CA LEU A 27 27.05 -29.63 -4.67
C LEU A 27 26.41 -29.47 -6.06
N ASP A 28 25.23 -30.03 -6.23
CA ASP A 28 24.43 -29.92 -7.46
C ASP A 28 23.80 -28.52 -7.57
N TRP A 29 24.36 -27.68 -8.45
CA TRP A 29 23.93 -26.30 -8.69
C TRP A 29 22.42 -26.20 -8.99
N LYS A 30 21.85 -27.17 -9.71
CA LYS A 30 20.42 -27.18 -10.05
C LYS A 30 19.55 -27.41 -8.83
N LYS A 31 19.99 -28.27 -7.89
CA LYS A 31 19.26 -28.49 -6.62
C LYS A 31 19.36 -27.29 -5.69
N VAL A 32 20.50 -26.60 -5.66
CA VAL A 32 20.69 -25.40 -4.86
C VAL A 32 19.82 -24.26 -5.40
N GLN A 33 19.83 -24.02 -6.71
CA GLN A 33 18.98 -23.02 -7.35
C GLN A 33 17.50 -23.29 -7.10
N TRP A 34 17.04 -24.52 -7.30
CA TRP A 34 15.64 -24.88 -7.09
C TRP A 34 15.19 -24.72 -5.62
N ARG A 35 16.06 -25.04 -4.65
CA ARG A 35 15.78 -24.81 -3.22
C ARG A 35 15.76 -23.33 -2.87
N ALA A 36 16.67 -22.53 -3.44
CA ALA A 36 16.72 -21.09 -3.25
C ALA A 36 15.48 -20.41 -3.83
N GLU A 37 15.08 -20.77 -5.05
CA GLU A 37 13.86 -20.27 -5.69
C GLU A 37 12.61 -20.61 -4.87
N ARG A 38 12.49 -21.85 -4.36
CA ARG A 38 11.37 -22.23 -3.50
C ARG A 38 11.32 -21.44 -2.20
N ALA A 39 12.47 -21.21 -1.56
CA ALA A 39 12.55 -20.45 -0.33
C ALA A 39 12.18 -18.97 -0.56
N VAL A 40 12.68 -18.36 -1.63
CA VAL A 40 12.35 -16.98 -2.01
C VAL A 40 10.87 -16.85 -2.34
N ASN A 41 10.31 -17.76 -3.14
CA ASN A 41 8.90 -17.73 -3.52
C ASN A 41 7.96 -17.96 -2.30
N ALA A 42 8.36 -18.82 -1.36
CA ALA A 42 7.60 -19.03 -0.12
C ALA A 42 7.55 -17.76 0.74
N VAL A 43 8.69 -17.11 0.94
CA VAL A 43 8.79 -15.85 1.71
C VAL A 43 8.03 -14.73 1.01
N GLN A 44 8.15 -14.61 -0.32
CA GLN A 44 7.40 -13.62 -1.09
C GLN A 44 5.88 -13.81 -0.90
N SER A 45 5.40 -15.06 -0.98
CA SER A 45 3.98 -15.36 -0.79
C SER A 45 3.46 -15.05 0.62
N GLU A 46 4.32 -15.14 1.64
CA GLU A 46 3.98 -14.75 3.01
C GLU A 46 3.97 -13.23 3.19
N PHE A 47 4.91 -12.50 2.58
CA PHE A 47 4.90 -11.03 2.54
C PHE A 47 3.65 -10.49 1.83
N ASP A 48 3.26 -11.09 0.70
CA ASP A 48 2.05 -10.70 -0.02
C ASP A 48 0.79 -10.92 0.83
N ARG A 49 0.71 -12.05 1.55
CA ARG A 49 -0.41 -12.36 2.47
C ARG A 49 -0.43 -11.50 3.74
N ALA A 50 0.74 -11.15 4.28
CA ALA A 50 0.85 -10.32 5.47
C ALA A 50 0.62 -8.83 5.18
N GLY A 51 0.95 -8.37 3.96
CA GLY A 51 0.87 -6.98 3.55
C GLY A 51 -0.41 -6.56 2.84
N SER A 52 -1.13 -7.49 2.19
CA SER A 52 -2.27 -7.12 1.35
C SER A 52 -3.55 -7.87 1.72
N LYS A 53 -4.51 -7.13 2.31
CA LYS A 53 -5.91 -7.46 2.01
C LYS A 53 -6.02 -7.36 0.49
N PRO A 54 -6.60 -8.36 -0.21
CA PRO A 54 -6.69 -8.31 -1.66
C PRO A 54 -7.38 -7.01 -2.06
N VAL A 55 -6.60 -6.09 -2.64
CA VAL A 55 -7.12 -4.92 -3.32
C VAL A 55 -7.99 -5.50 -4.40
N ARG A 56 -9.31 -5.36 -4.28
CA ARG A 56 -10.18 -5.62 -5.41
C ARG A 56 -9.95 -4.44 -6.33
N PRO A 57 -9.18 -4.56 -7.42
CA PRO A 57 -9.11 -3.46 -8.38
C PRO A 57 -10.54 -3.12 -8.74
N ALA A 58 -10.89 -1.84 -8.78
CA ALA A 58 -12.14 -1.45 -9.39
C ALA A 58 -12.07 -2.01 -10.82
N HIS A 59 -12.84 -3.05 -11.13
CA HIS A 59 -12.79 -3.67 -12.46
C HIS A 59 -13.33 -2.73 -13.58
N ASN A 60 -13.66 -1.46 -13.26
CA ASN A 60 -14.29 -0.50 -14.13
C ASN A 60 -13.70 0.92 -13.99
N ARG A 61 -12.97 1.39 -15.01
CA ARG A 61 -12.29 2.71 -15.05
C ARG A 61 -13.22 3.86 -14.71
N ALA A 62 -14.47 3.78 -15.16
CA ALA A 62 -15.47 4.80 -14.86
C ALA A 62 -15.85 4.83 -13.37
N ALA A 63 -15.94 3.67 -12.70
CA ALA A 63 -16.22 3.61 -11.28
C ALA A 63 -15.08 4.21 -10.44
N ALA A 64 -13.83 3.90 -10.78
CA ALA A 64 -12.65 4.48 -10.15
C ALA A 64 -12.59 6.00 -10.31
N GLN A 65 -12.81 6.51 -11.53
CA GLN A 65 -12.88 7.94 -11.79
C GLN A 65 -13.98 8.60 -10.98
N LYS A 66 -15.18 7.99 -10.94
CA LYS A 66 -16.30 8.54 -10.18
C LYS A 66 -16.04 8.54 -8.67
N CYS A 67 -15.36 7.52 -8.16
CA CYS A 67 -14.92 7.49 -6.77
C CYS A 67 -14.00 8.67 -6.45
N ARG A 68 -13.01 8.95 -7.30
CA ARG A 68 -12.13 10.12 -7.14
C ARG A 68 -12.93 11.41 -7.20
N GLU A 69 -13.85 11.59 -8.13
CA GLU A 69 -14.70 12.79 -8.20
C GLU A 69 -15.50 13.01 -6.91
N ASN A 70 -16.08 11.94 -6.37
CA ASN A 70 -16.83 11.99 -5.11
C ASN A 70 -15.92 12.38 -3.93
N LEU A 71 -14.70 11.84 -3.85
CA LEU A 71 -13.72 12.22 -2.82
C LEU A 71 -13.38 13.72 -2.89
N ALA A 72 -13.12 14.27 -4.09
CA ALA A 72 -12.91 15.73 -4.26
C ALA A 72 -14.09 16.54 -3.74
N LEU A 73 -15.28 16.06 -4.07
CA LEU A 73 -16.49 16.77 -3.75
C LEU A 73 -16.69 16.85 -2.22
N ILE A 74 -16.49 15.73 -1.53
CA ILE A 74 -16.56 15.62 -0.07
C ILE A 74 -15.43 16.43 0.57
N GLU A 75 -14.20 16.35 0.06
CA GLU A 75 -13.05 17.11 0.57
C GLU A 75 -13.25 18.62 0.46
N GLY A 76 -13.75 19.10 -0.69
CA GLY A 76 -14.06 20.50 -0.88
C GLY A 76 -15.17 21.00 0.04
N ALA A 77 -16.19 20.16 0.31
CA ALA A 77 -17.22 20.48 1.30
C ALA A 77 -16.65 20.52 2.72
N LYS A 78 -15.84 19.52 3.10
CA LYS A 78 -15.17 19.46 4.40
C LYS A 78 -14.31 20.69 4.63
N ARG A 79 -13.51 21.10 3.64
CA ARG A 79 -12.64 22.28 3.74
C ARG A 79 -13.45 23.55 3.97
N ARG A 80 -14.54 23.76 3.21
CA ARG A 80 -15.41 24.93 3.42
C ARG A 80 -16.07 24.95 4.80
N VAL A 81 -16.54 23.80 5.30
CA VAL A 81 -17.08 23.71 6.67
C VAL A 81 -16.01 24.05 7.71
N ALA A 82 -14.80 23.51 7.54
CA ALA A 82 -13.68 23.80 8.42
C ALA A 82 -13.33 25.30 8.42
N ASP A 83 -13.29 25.93 7.24
CA ASP A 83 -13.01 27.36 7.09
C ASP A 83 -14.12 28.22 7.72
N GLU A 84 -15.39 27.91 7.45
CA GLU A 84 -16.57 28.63 7.97
C GLU A 84 -16.61 28.58 9.51
N LYS A 85 -16.30 27.42 10.08
CA LYS A 85 -16.32 27.18 11.53
C LYS A 85 -14.99 27.46 12.22
N ARG A 86 -13.96 27.91 11.48
CA ARG A 86 -12.59 28.11 11.97
C ARG A 86 -12.03 26.89 12.72
N ILE A 87 -12.30 25.70 12.20
CA ILE A 87 -11.83 24.45 12.78
C ILE A 87 -10.33 24.33 12.51
N PRO A 88 -9.47 24.22 13.55
CA PRO A 88 -8.03 24.11 13.35
C PRO A 88 -7.66 22.76 12.74
N GLY A 89 -6.43 22.65 12.23
CA GLY A 89 -5.87 21.37 11.78
C GLY A 89 -5.96 20.31 12.87
N GLY A 90 -6.37 19.09 12.50
CA GLY A 90 -6.66 18.00 13.44
C GLY A 90 -8.08 18.02 14.03
N GLY A 91 -8.86 19.10 13.85
CA GLY A 91 -10.26 19.16 14.27
C GLY A 91 -11.19 18.33 13.38
N GLY A 92 -12.29 17.82 13.96
CA GLY A 92 -13.27 16.99 13.25
C GLY A 92 -14.37 17.80 12.56
N VAL A 93 -14.85 17.29 11.44
CA VAL A 93 -16.06 17.75 10.73
C VAL A 93 -17.01 16.57 10.63
N SER A 94 -18.31 16.80 10.86
CA SER A 94 -19.32 15.74 10.84
C SER A 94 -19.94 15.53 9.45
N TRP A 95 -20.56 14.37 9.23
CA TRP A 95 -21.26 14.08 7.97
C TRP A 95 -22.50 14.96 7.78
N GLU A 96 -23.17 15.35 8.86
CA GLU A 96 -24.32 16.26 8.83
C GLU A 96 -23.92 17.63 8.29
N GLU A 97 -22.78 18.15 8.73
CA GLU A 97 -22.26 19.45 8.30
C GLU A 97 -21.84 19.42 6.83
N ILE A 98 -21.15 18.35 6.41
CA ILE A 98 -20.81 18.14 5.00
C ILE A 98 -22.07 18.00 4.15
N GLY A 99 -23.07 17.26 4.62
CA GLY A 99 -24.35 17.10 3.93
C GLY A 99 -25.07 18.43 3.74
N ALA A 100 -25.09 19.30 4.76
CA ALA A 100 -25.64 20.65 4.65
C ALA A 100 -24.87 21.49 3.63
N GLU A 101 -23.54 21.43 3.65
CA GLU A 101 -22.70 22.17 2.72
C GLU A 101 -22.85 21.69 1.27
N LEU A 102 -23.01 20.39 1.04
CA LEU A 102 -23.31 19.84 -0.27
C LEU A 102 -24.69 20.31 -0.79
N LYS A 103 -25.69 20.37 0.08
CA LYS A 103 -27.03 20.89 -0.28
C LYS A 103 -26.99 22.36 -0.69
N LYS A 104 -26.22 23.21 -0.01
CA LYS A 104 -25.99 24.61 -0.43
C LYS A 104 -25.46 24.72 -1.86
N ARG A 105 -24.77 23.68 -2.36
CA ARG A 105 -24.21 23.60 -3.73
C ARG A 105 -25.14 22.89 -4.73
N GLY A 106 -26.39 22.63 -4.36
CA GLY A 106 -27.36 21.93 -5.20
C GLY A 106 -27.19 20.40 -5.24
N ILE A 107 -26.36 19.82 -4.37
CA ILE A 107 -26.15 18.37 -4.32
C ILE A 107 -27.10 17.77 -3.28
N LYS A 108 -28.03 16.94 -3.75
CA LYS A 108 -29.16 16.45 -2.94
C LYS A 108 -28.74 15.56 -1.76
N SER A 109 -27.65 14.80 -1.90
CA SER A 109 -27.19 13.84 -0.91
C SER A 109 -25.69 13.59 -0.99
N ILE A 110 -25.13 13.02 0.09
CA ILE A 110 -23.74 12.57 0.11
C ILE A 110 -23.57 11.46 -0.94
N PRO A 111 -22.61 11.57 -1.87
CA PRO A 111 -22.41 10.56 -2.89
C PRO A 111 -21.96 9.23 -2.28
N ARG A 112 -22.42 8.12 -2.88
CA ARG A 112 -22.00 6.77 -2.52
C ARG A 112 -20.84 6.31 -3.40
N CYS A 113 -19.97 5.46 -2.85
CA CYS A 113 -18.91 4.83 -3.64
C CYS A 113 -19.54 3.93 -4.72
N PRO A 114 -19.18 4.10 -6.00
CA PRO A 114 -19.72 3.29 -7.10
C PRO A 114 -19.32 1.82 -7.01
N SER A 115 -18.23 1.51 -6.29
CA SER A 115 -17.75 0.15 -6.05
C SER A 115 -18.27 -0.45 -4.73
N GLY A 116 -19.22 0.21 -4.06
CA GLY A 116 -19.82 -0.28 -2.81
C GLY A 116 -18.99 -0.05 -1.55
N GLY A 117 -17.94 0.78 -1.62
CA GLY A 117 -17.13 1.16 -0.46
C GLY A 117 -17.78 2.22 0.43
N THR A 118 -17.14 2.45 1.58
CA THR A 118 -17.52 3.49 2.53
C THR A 118 -16.49 4.60 2.53
N TYR A 119 -16.95 5.85 2.53
CA TYR A 119 -16.09 7.01 2.72
C TYR A 119 -15.88 7.28 4.21
N THR A 120 -14.66 7.65 4.61
CA THR A 120 -14.31 7.95 6.01
C THR A 120 -13.74 9.35 6.11
N LEU A 121 -14.38 10.19 6.94
CA LEU A 121 -13.87 11.51 7.25
C LEU A 121 -12.63 11.38 8.13
N MET A 122 -11.53 11.92 7.63
CA MET A 122 -10.34 12.16 8.43
C MET A 122 -10.37 13.59 8.99
N PRO A 123 -9.62 13.86 10.07
CA PRO A 123 -9.47 15.20 10.63
C PRO A 123 -9.12 16.27 9.60
N THR A 124 -9.40 17.53 9.94
CA THR A 124 -9.05 18.70 9.12
C THR A 124 -7.55 18.72 8.84
N GLY A 125 -7.17 18.91 7.58
CA GLY A 125 -5.77 18.79 7.13
C GLY A 125 -5.39 17.41 6.57
N MET A 126 -6.24 16.39 6.72
CA MET A 126 -6.05 15.07 6.11
C MET A 126 -7.08 14.80 5.01
N ASN A 127 -6.74 13.99 4.01
CA ASN A 127 -7.64 13.61 2.91
C ASN A 127 -8.74 12.65 3.38
N VAL A 128 -9.88 12.65 2.69
CA VAL A 128 -10.98 11.69 2.95
C VAL A 128 -10.58 10.34 2.35
N LYS A 129 -10.89 9.24 3.04
CA LYS A 129 -10.52 7.89 2.58
C LYS A 129 -11.71 7.13 2.02
N CYS A 130 -11.46 6.20 1.10
CA CYS A 130 -12.42 5.21 0.64
C CYS A 130 -11.95 3.79 1.00
N SER A 131 -12.84 2.96 1.55
CA SER A 131 -12.51 1.58 1.95
C SER A 131 -12.17 0.63 0.80
N VAL A 132 -12.52 0.98 -0.44
CA VAL A 132 -12.27 0.17 -1.64
C VAL A 132 -11.13 0.74 -2.49
N GLY A 133 -10.80 2.02 -2.29
CA GLY A 133 -9.75 2.70 -3.04
C GLY A 133 -8.42 2.81 -2.31
N ALA A 134 -8.40 2.80 -0.98
CA ALA A 134 -7.15 2.98 -0.25
C ALA A 134 -6.17 1.84 -0.53
N ASN A 135 -5.18 2.08 -1.39
CA ASN A 135 -3.92 1.34 -1.47
C ASN A 135 -3.09 1.50 -0.16
N ASN A 136 -3.75 1.74 0.97
CA ASN A 136 -3.20 2.20 2.24
C ASN A 136 -2.30 3.46 2.12
N THR A 137 -2.40 4.21 1.03
CA THR A 137 -1.66 5.46 0.82
C THR A 137 -2.50 6.69 1.21
N PRO A 138 -1.86 7.81 1.58
CA PRO A 138 -2.54 9.08 1.83
C PRO A 138 -2.84 9.89 0.54
N SER A 139 -2.27 9.48 -0.60
CA SER A 139 -2.44 10.04 -1.94
C SER A 139 -3.71 9.54 -2.60
N ARG A 140 -4.43 10.45 -3.27
CA ARG A 140 -5.72 10.15 -3.91
C ARG A 140 -5.56 9.59 -5.32
N GLU A 141 -4.40 9.85 -5.91
CA GLU A 141 -3.99 9.39 -7.23
C GLU A 141 -3.77 7.88 -7.22
N ASP A 142 -3.31 7.34 -6.09
CA ASP A 142 -3.08 5.92 -5.88
C ASP A 142 -4.36 5.12 -5.65
N ASP A 143 -5.50 5.79 -5.40
CA ASP A 143 -6.68 5.08 -4.92
C ASP A 143 -7.32 4.14 -5.96
N HIS A 144 -6.89 4.17 -7.23
CA HIS A 144 -7.31 3.21 -8.26
C HIS A 144 -6.30 3.10 -9.41
N ILE A 145 -5.08 2.62 -9.13
CA ILE A 145 -4.13 2.28 -10.20
C ILE A 145 -4.75 1.19 -11.09
N TYR A 146 -5.01 1.54 -12.35
CA TYR A 146 -5.21 0.54 -13.40
C TYR A 146 -3.85 0.02 -13.80
N LEU A 147 -3.60 -1.25 -13.52
CA LEU A 147 -2.55 -1.98 -14.20
C LEU A 147 -3.17 -2.48 -15.50
N ASP A 148 -2.66 -1.96 -16.60
CA ASP A 148 -3.00 -2.36 -17.96
C ASP A 148 -2.46 -3.76 -18.26
#